data_AF-A0A7Y3KMI6-F1
#
_entry.id   AF-A0A7Y3KMI6-F1
#
_cell.length_a   1.000
_cell.length_b   1.000
_cell.length_c   1.000
_cell.angle_alpha   90.00
_cell.angle_beta   90.00
_cell.angle_gamma   90.00
#
_symmetry.space_group_name_H-M   'P 1'
#
loop_
_entity.id
_entity.type
_entity.pdbx_description
1 polymer ?
#
loop_
_entity_poly.entity_id
_entity_poly.type
_entity_poly.pdbx_seq_one_letter_code
_entity_poly.pdbx_strand_id
1 'polypeptide(L)'
;KYDSLVKIGDNAFKTKKYSDAKSAYNGALDVKPGEQYPKDQLAAIDRAIKADADAVMNARTQAKYDSLVKIGDNAFKTKKYTNAKSAYNSALGVKADEQYPKDQIAAIDKLLESQANAAADAARKARIQAKYDSLIRIGDAEFKVKSYEAAKKAYNGALKVKPEEQYPKDQLAAIERAIKADENAKLNALKYKALQRKYDSIIKLADAAMQGKTYPAAIDLYNKASQVLPAEQYPKDQIAAIRKILSPPVNTSDTANSGPDSVAAKYAQGVTEEQVDEPNGCVITKRVLVIGKHGWIYTRKSWSFGVYFFKASPPDYEDEAITEDQWTKETHSGK
;
A
#
# COMPACT_ATOMS: atom_id res chain seq x y z
N LYS A 1 105.68 4.28 -49.52
CA LYS A 1 104.72 5.36 -49.14
C LYS A 1 103.28 4.85 -49.17
N TYR A 2 102.82 4.27 -50.29
CA TYR A 2 101.50 3.62 -50.41
C TYR A 2 101.19 2.63 -49.26
N ASP A 3 102.04 1.61 -49.02
CA ASP A 3 101.76 0.57 -48.00
C ASP A 3 101.65 1.13 -46.59
N SER A 4 102.40 2.19 -46.29
CA SER A 4 102.33 2.88 -45.01
C SER A 4 100.97 3.59 -44.83
N LEU A 5 100.50 4.28 -45.87
CA LEU A 5 99.20 4.94 -45.88
C LEU A 5 98.04 3.93 -45.78
N VAL A 6 98.16 2.80 -46.48
CA VAL A 6 97.21 1.68 -46.36
C VAL A 6 97.17 1.15 -44.93
N LYS A 7 98.33 0.87 -44.32
CA LYS A 7 98.40 0.35 -42.93
C LYS A 7 97.84 1.35 -41.90
N ILE A 8 98.08 2.65 -42.10
CA ILE A 8 97.49 3.71 -41.27
C ILE A 8 95.97 3.73 -41.45
N GLY A 9 95.49 3.66 -42.68
CA GLY A 9 94.07 3.60 -43.02
C GLY A 9 93.36 2.40 -42.39
N ASP A 10 93.96 1.20 -42.49
CA ASP A 10 93.41 -0.04 -41.93
C ASP A 10 93.32 0.04 -40.40
N ASN A 11 94.35 0.57 -39.74
CA ASN A 11 94.35 0.72 -38.29
C ASN A 11 93.34 1.78 -37.83
N ALA A 12 93.25 2.91 -38.54
CA ALA A 12 92.27 3.94 -38.28
C ALA A 12 90.84 3.44 -38.50
N PHE A 13 90.61 2.66 -39.55
CA PHE A 13 89.30 2.06 -39.84
C PHE A 13 88.91 1.04 -38.76
N LYS A 14 89.83 0.15 -38.37
CA LYS A 14 89.62 -0.82 -37.29
C LYS A 14 89.29 -0.15 -35.95
N THR A 15 89.87 1.02 -35.69
CA THR A 15 89.61 1.82 -34.48
C THR A 15 88.45 2.82 -34.65
N LYS A 16 87.68 2.71 -35.74
CA LYS A 16 86.55 3.58 -36.11
C LYS A 16 86.89 5.07 -36.21
N LYS A 17 88.16 5.40 -36.40
CA LYS A 17 88.63 6.76 -36.71
C LYS A 17 88.38 7.03 -38.20
N TYR A 18 87.11 7.11 -38.58
CA TYR A 18 86.70 7.13 -39.98
C TYR A 18 87.25 8.32 -40.77
N SER A 19 87.41 9.49 -40.13
CA SER A 19 88.06 10.66 -40.75
C SER A 19 89.53 10.37 -41.07
N ASP A 20 90.28 9.85 -40.09
CA ASP A 20 91.70 9.51 -40.26
C ASP A 20 91.89 8.39 -41.29
N ALA A 21 90.99 7.40 -41.31
CA ALA A 21 90.99 6.31 -42.28
C ALA A 21 90.72 6.83 -43.70
N LYS A 22 89.72 7.70 -43.87
CA LYS A 22 89.43 8.35 -45.16
C LYS A 22 90.63 9.17 -45.66
N SER A 23 91.23 9.97 -44.79
CA SER A 23 92.44 10.76 -45.13
C SER A 23 93.61 9.86 -45.56
N ALA A 24 93.85 8.74 -44.86
CA ALA A 24 94.92 7.82 -45.19
C ALA A 24 94.68 7.04 -46.50
N TYR A 25 93.45 6.57 -46.76
CA TYR A 25 93.11 5.89 -48.02
C TYR A 25 93.08 6.84 -49.22
N ASN A 26 92.59 8.08 -49.07
CA ASN A 26 92.71 9.09 -50.12
C ASN A 26 94.17 9.42 -50.43
N GLY A 27 95.01 9.58 -49.39
CA GLY A 27 96.44 9.75 -49.58
C GLY A 27 97.11 8.56 -50.28
N ALA A 28 96.62 7.33 -50.06
CA ALA A 28 97.10 6.16 -50.79
C ALA A 28 96.71 6.21 -52.28
N LEU A 29 95.50 6.71 -52.61
CA LEU A 29 95.05 6.92 -53.99
C LEU A 29 95.77 8.09 -54.68
N ASP A 30 96.18 9.13 -53.95
CA ASP A 30 97.02 10.20 -54.50
C ASP A 30 98.40 9.67 -54.93
N VAL A 31 98.91 8.64 -54.24
CA VAL A 31 100.17 7.96 -54.59
C VAL A 31 99.96 6.93 -55.70
N LYS A 32 98.83 6.23 -55.72
CA LYS A 32 98.47 5.24 -56.74
C LYS A 32 96.95 5.28 -57.06
N PRO A 33 96.53 6.06 -58.07
CA PRO A 33 95.10 6.29 -58.36
C PRO A 33 94.32 5.05 -58.83
N GLY A 34 95.02 4.05 -59.37
CA GLY A 34 94.42 2.84 -59.95
C GLY A 34 94.07 1.73 -58.95
N GLU A 35 94.52 1.83 -57.69
CA GLU A 35 94.39 0.74 -56.73
C GLU A 35 92.94 0.56 -56.26
N GLN A 36 92.46 -0.69 -56.26
CA GLN A 36 91.08 -1.01 -55.90
C GLN A 36 90.88 -1.08 -54.38
N TYR A 37 91.88 -1.57 -53.65
CA TYR A 37 91.76 -1.79 -52.21
C TYR A 37 91.38 -0.51 -51.43
N PRO A 38 92.04 0.66 -51.60
CA PRO A 38 91.64 1.87 -50.91
C PRO A 38 90.23 2.36 -51.30
N LYS A 39 89.78 2.13 -52.54
CA LYS A 39 88.41 2.46 -52.99
C LYS A 39 87.36 1.61 -52.26
N ASP A 40 87.61 0.31 -52.14
CA ASP A 40 86.72 -0.61 -51.42
C ASP A 40 86.66 -0.27 -49.93
N GLN A 41 87.79 0.11 -49.32
CA GLN A 41 87.83 0.53 -47.91
C GLN A 41 87.08 1.84 -47.67
N LEU A 42 87.19 2.83 -48.56
CA LEU A 42 86.39 4.06 -48.49
C LEU A 42 84.88 3.75 -48.54
N ALA A 43 84.44 2.87 -49.45
CA ALA A 43 83.05 2.43 -49.52
C ALA A 43 82.62 1.61 -48.30
N ALA A 44 83.53 0.86 -47.66
CA ALA A 44 83.27 0.16 -46.41
C ALA A 44 83.14 1.13 -45.23
N ILE A 45 83.94 2.20 -45.18
CA ILE A 45 83.82 3.27 -44.19
C ILE A 45 82.46 3.97 -44.32
N ASP A 46 82.01 4.30 -45.54
CA ASP A 46 80.71 4.95 -45.73
C ASP A 46 79.55 4.06 -45.26
N ARG A 47 79.63 2.75 -45.52
CA ARG A 47 78.67 1.77 -44.97
C ARG A 47 78.72 1.70 -43.43
N ALA A 48 79.92 1.74 -42.84
CA ALA A 48 80.08 1.70 -41.38
C ALA A 48 79.54 2.98 -40.70
N ILE A 49 79.78 4.16 -41.27
CA ILE A 49 79.22 5.43 -40.78
C ILE A 49 77.69 5.38 -40.81
N LYS A 50 77.10 4.92 -41.93
CA LYS A 50 75.65 4.78 -42.05
C LYS A 50 75.09 3.80 -41.01
N ALA A 51 75.72 2.64 -40.84
CA ALA A 51 75.31 1.65 -39.86
C ALA A 51 75.38 2.18 -38.42
N ASP A 52 76.45 2.90 -38.05
CA ASP A 52 76.58 3.52 -36.73
C ASP A 52 75.50 4.60 -36.52
N ALA A 53 75.18 5.41 -37.54
CA ALA A 53 74.11 6.41 -37.48
C ALA A 53 72.71 5.77 -37.33
N ASP A 54 72.42 4.73 -38.12
CA ASP A 54 71.17 3.97 -38.06
C ASP A 54 71.01 3.31 -36.68
N ALA A 55 72.09 2.77 -36.11
CA ALA A 55 72.07 2.18 -34.77
C ALA A 55 71.72 3.20 -33.68
N VAL A 56 72.30 4.41 -33.72
CA VAL A 56 71.99 5.49 -32.77
C VAL A 56 70.53 5.94 -32.91
N MET A 57 70.06 6.11 -34.14
CA MET A 57 68.66 6.47 -34.41
C MET A 57 67.70 5.40 -33.92
N ASN A 58 67.98 4.11 -34.20
CA ASN A 58 67.17 2.99 -33.74
C ASN A 58 67.12 2.91 -32.22
N ALA A 59 68.25 3.10 -31.52
CA ALA A 59 68.29 3.12 -30.06
C ALA A 59 67.45 4.27 -29.48
N ARG A 60 67.50 5.46 -30.09
CA ARG A 60 66.70 6.62 -29.67
C ARG A 60 65.21 6.38 -29.90
N THR A 61 64.83 5.82 -31.05
CA THR A 61 63.45 5.45 -31.38
C THR A 61 62.92 4.40 -30.39
N GLN A 62 63.73 3.38 -30.08
CA GLN A 62 63.36 2.34 -29.11
C GLN A 62 63.17 2.92 -27.71
N ALA A 63 64.10 3.74 -27.21
CA ALA A 63 63.99 4.35 -25.89
C ALA A 63 62.74 5.25 -25.77
N LYS A 64 62.40 6.00 -26.84
CA LYS A 64 61.18 6.80 -26.87
C LYS A 64 59.93 5.93 -26.84
N TYR A 65 59.90 4.84 -27.62
CA TYR A 65 58.82 3.88 -27.61
C TYR A 65 58.62 3.25 -26.21
N ASP A 66 59.69 2.72 -25.60
CA ASP A 66 59.64 2.08 -24.29
C ASP A 66 59.14 3.04 -23.20
N SER A 67 59.58 4.31 -23.25
CA SER A 67 59.10 5.33 -22.32
C SER A 67 57.59 5.59 -22.47
N LEU A 68 57.07 5.65 -23.71
CA LEU A 68 55.65 5.89 -23.97
C LEU A 68 54.79 4.69 -23.55
N VAL A 69 55.28 3.48 -23.83
CA VAL A 69 54.65 2.24 -23.35
C VAL A 69 54.56 2.24 -21.82
N LYS A 70 55.66 2.52 -21.11
CA LYS A 70 55.67 2.58 -19.65
C LYS A 70 54.68 3.62 -19.08
N ILE A 71 54.54 4.77 -19.74
CA ILE A 71 53.54 5.78 -19.37
C ILE A 71 52.12 5.22 -19.57
N GLY A 72 51.88 4.56 -20.70
CA GLY A 72 50.62 3.87 -21.03
C GLY A 72 50.25 2.83 -19.99
N ASP A 73 51.18 1.93 -19.65
CA ASP A 73 50.98 0.86 -18.68
C ASP A 73 50.66 1.40 -17.28
N ASN A 74 51.38 2.43 -16.86
CA ASN A 74 51.13 3.06 -15.57
C ASN A 74 49.76 3.76 -15.54
N ALA A 75 49.38 4.46 -16.61
CA ALA A 75 48.05 5.06 -16.74
C ALA A 75 46.95 3.98 -16.76
N PHE A 76 47.17 2.86 -17.45
CA PHE A 76 46.23 1.73 -17.50
C PHE A 76 46.04 1.11 -16.11
N LYS A 77 47.15 0.82 -15.41
CA LYS A 77 47.14 0.28 -14.04
C LYS A 77 46.42 1.19 -13.05
N THR A 78 46.58 2.50 -13.21
CA THR A 78 45.89 3.52 -12.40
C THR A 78 44.49 3.87 -12.92
N LYS A 79 43.97 3.09 -13.88
CA LYS A 79 42.63 3.23 -14.49
C LYS A 79 42.39 4.57 -15.17
N LYS A 80 43.45 5.29 -15.54
CA LYS A 80 43.39 6.53 -16.34
C LYS A 80 43.35 6.16 -17.82
N TYR A 81 42.26 5.50 -18.24
CA TYR A 81 42.15 4.85 -19.55
C TYR A 81 42.36 5.80 -20.74
N THR A 82 41.83 7.04 -20.67
CA THR A 82 42.05 8.06 -21.72
C THR A 82 43.53 8.43 -21.86
N ASN A 83 44.25 8.57 -20.73
CA ASN A 83 45.68 8.87 -20.73
C ASN A 83 46.50 7.67 -21.22
N ALA A 84 46.11 6.45 -20.85
CA ALA A 84 46.73 5.23 -21.33
C ALA A 84 46.61 5.10 -22.86
N LYS A 85 45.40 5.29 -23.40
CA LYS A 85 45.13 5.28 -24.84
C LYS A 85 45.94 6.35 -25.58
N SER A 86 46.06 7.55 -25.02
CA SER A 86 46.90 8.62 -25.60
C SER A 86 48.39 8.25 -25.64
N ALA A 87 48.92 7.64 -24.57
CA ALA A 87 50.31 7.19 -24.50
C ALA A 87 50.61 6.03 -25.46
N TYR A 88 49.71 5.04 -25.57
CA TYR A 88 49.85 3.95 -26.53
C TYR A 88 49.75 4.42 -27.99
N ASN A 89 48.83 5.35 -28.30
CA ASN A 89 48.77 5.98 -29.62
C ASN A 89 50.06 6.75 -29.94
N SER A 90 50.63 7.43 -28.94
CA SER A 90 51.92 8.10 -29.09
C SER A 90 53.05 7.10 -29.34
N ALA A 91 53.03 5.93 -28.69
CA ALA A 91 53.97 4.84 -28.93
C ALA A 91 53.85 4.29 -30.36
N LEU A 92 52.63 4.12 -30.87
CA LEU A 92 52.37 3.75 -32.28
C LEU A 92 52.81 4.85 -33.27
N GLY A 93 52.75 6.12 -32.87
CA GLY A 93 53.35 7.21 -33.63
C GLY A 93 54.88 7.14 -33.74
N VAL A 94 55.54 6.38 -32.85
CA VAL A 94 56.99 6.10 -32.89
C VAL A 94 57.29 4.79 -33.64
N LYS A 95 56.50 3.74 -33.38
CA LYS A 95 56.61 2.43 -34.04
C LYS A 95 55.21 1.89 -34.35
N ALA A 96 54.74 2.10 -35.59
CA ALA A 96 53.35 1.83 -35.98
C ALA A 96 52.97 0.34 -36.05
N ASP A 97 53.96 -0.54 -36.25
CA ASP A 97 53.72 -1.97 -36.44
C ASP A 97 53.64 -2.76 -35.13
N GLU A 98 53.98 -2.14 -34.00
CA GLU A 98 53.99 -2.79 -32.70
C GLU A 98 52.59 -3.26 -32.29
N GLN A 99 52.49 -4.54 -31.93
CA GLN A 99 51.22 -5.16 -31.59
C GLN A 99 50.77 -4.82 -30.17
N TYR A 100 51.71 -4.71 -29.22
CA TYR A 100 51.40 -4.49 -27.82
C TYR A 100 50.53 -3.23 -27.58
N PRO A 101 50.88 -2.03 -28.09
CA PRO A 101 50.04 -0.85 -27.91
C PRO A 101 48.66 -0.99 -28.58
N LYS A 102 48.57 -1.69 -29.74
CA LYS A 102 47.30 -1.96 -30.43
C LYS A 102 46.37 -2.80 -29.55
N ASP A 103 46.89 -3.86 -28.95
CA ASP A 103 46.13 -4.74 -28.06
C ASP A 103 45.66 -4.00 -26.80
N GLN A 104 46.53 -3.18 -26.20
CA GLN A 104 46.16 -2.39 -25.02
C GLN A 104 45.07 -1.36 -25.34
N ILE A 105 45.16 -0.68 -26.49
CA ILE A 105 44.12 0.24 -26.95
C ILE A 105 42.78 -0.50 -27.13
N ALA A 106 42.79 -1.66 -27.78
CA ALA A 106 41.57 -2.45 -27.98
C ALA A 106 40.96 -2.92 -26.64
N ALA A 107 41.79 -3.30 -25.67
CA ALA A 107 41.33 -3.64 -24.32
C ALA A 107 40.72 -2.44 -23.59
N ILE A 108 41.34 -1.27 -23.69
CA ILE A 108 40.81 0.00 -23.15
C ILE A 108 39.45 0.33 -23.75
N ASP A 109 39.31 0.19 -25.07
CA ASP A 109 38.06 0.53 -25.76
C ASP A 109 36.90 -0.35 -25.31
N LYS A 110 37.13 -1.66 -25.15
CA LYS A 110 36.14 -2.58 -24.58
C LYS A 110 35.76 -2.21 -23.14
N LEU A 111 36.73 -1.82 -22.32
CA LEU A 111 36.46 -1.40 -20.94
C LEU A 111 35.63 -0.13 -20.86
N LEU A 112 35.96 0.88 -21.67
CA LEU A 112 35.23 2.15 -21.73
C LEU A 112 33.80 1.96 -22.25
N GLU A 113 33.61 1.13 -23.27
CA GLU A 113 32.29 0.77 -23.78
C GLU A 113 31.46 0.06 -22.70
N SER A 114 32.04 -0.92 -22.01
CA SER A 114 31.37 -1.63 -20.90
C SER A 114 30.96 -0.68 -19.77
N GLN A 115 31.83 0.27 -19.40
CA GLN A 115 31.51 1.29 -18.39
C GLN A 115 30.40 2.24 -18.84
N ALA A 116 30.42 2.67 -20.10
CA ALA A 116 29.37 3.51 -20.66
C ALA A 116 28.02 2.80 -20.67
N ASN A 117 27.98 1.53 -21.06
CA ASN A 117 26.77 0.71 -21.06
C ASN A 117 26.23 0.51 -19.64
N ALA A 118 27.10 0.18 -18.67
CA ALA A 118 26.70 0.03 -17.28
C ALA A 118 26.14 1.34 -16.68
N ALA A 119 26.75 2.49 -17.00
CA ALA A 119 26.27 3.80 -16.58
C ALA A 119 24.91 4.14 -17.22
N ALA A 120 24.73 3.83 -18.50
CA ALA A 120 23.45 4.03 -19.20
C ALA A 120 22.33 3.17 -18.60
N ASP A 121 22.61 1.90 -18.30
CA ASP A 121 21.67 0.99 -17.64
C ASP A 121 21.30 1.45 -16.23
N ALA A 122 22.30 1.88 -15.44
CA ALA A 122 22.06 2.44 -14.12
C ALA A 122 21.17 3.70 -14.19
N ALA A 123 21.45 4.61 -15.14
CA ALA A 123 20.64 5.80 -15.36
C ALA A 123 19.21 5.47 -15.80
N ARG A 124 19.04 4.46 -16.67
CA ARG A 124 17.73 3.96 -17.09
C ARG A 124 16.94 3.39 -15.92
N LYS A 125 17.56 2.54 -15.09
CA LYS A 125 16.94 1.99 -13.88
C LYS A 125 16.54 3.08 -12.89
N ALA A 126 17.40 4.07 -12.66
CA ALA A 126 17.10 5.20 -11.79
C ALA A 126 15.92 6.04 -12.30
N ARG A 127 15.82 6.29 -13.62
CA ARG A 127 14.67 7.00 -14.22
C ARG A 127 13.37 6.23 -14.06
N ILE A 128 13.39 4.91 -14.27
CA ILE A 128 12.23 4.03 -14.07
C ILE A 128 11.79 4.07 -12.60
N GLN A 129 12.75 3.96 -11.67
CA GLN A 129 12.46 4.03 -10.23
C GLN A 129 11.86 5.38 -9.84
N ALA A 130 12.46 6.49 -10.24
CA ALA A 130 11.97 7.84 -9.92
C ALA A 130 10.55 8.08 -10.47
N LYS A 131 10.25 7.57 -11.67
CA LYS A 131 8.91 7.65 -12.26
C LYS A 131 7.90 6.82 -11.45
N TYR A 132 8.28 5.61 -11.05
CA TYR A 132 7.47 4.76 -10.18
C TYR A 132 7.18 5.45 -8.84
N ASP A 133 8.22 5.92 -8.13
CA ASP A 133 8.08 6.58 -6.82
C ASP A 133 7.20 7.83 -6.90
N SER A 134 7.34 8.62 -7.97
CA SER A 134 6.48 9.78 -8.20
C SER A 134 5.01 9.39 -8.38
N LEU A 135 4.73 8.32 -9.10
CA LEU A 135 3.36 7.82 -9.32
C LEU A 135 2.76 7.26 -8.04
N ILE A 136 3.55 6.56 -7.23
CA ILE A 136 3.14 6.11 -5.89
C ILE A 136 2.75 7.29 -5.01
N ARG A 137 3.63 8.31 -4.89
CA ARG A 137 3.37 9.50 -4.07
C ARG A 137 2.10 10.24 -4.51
N ILE A 138 1.87 10.36 -5.82
CA ILE A 138 0.64 10.96 -6.35
C ILE A 138 -0.56 10.09 -5.98
N GLY A 139 -0.48 8.77 -6.20
CA GLY A 139 -1.56 7.83 -5.86
C GLY A 139 -1.96 7.89 -4.39
N ASP A 140 -0.97 7.87 -3.49
CA ASP A 140 -1.20 7.92 -2.04
C ASP A 140 -1.83 9.25 -1.60
N ALA A 141 -1.36 10.37 -2.17
CA ALA A 141 -1.90 11.70 -1.88
C ALA A 141 -3.36 11.82 -2.33
N GLU A 142 -3.67 11.38 -3.56
CA GLU A 142 -5.03 11.39 -4.12
C GLU A 142 -5.95 10.44 -3.35
N PHE A 143 -5.46 9.26 -2.95
CA PHE A 143 -6.25 8.31 -2.17
C PHE A 143 -6.61 8.88 -0.80
N LYS A 144 -5.66 9.56 -0.13
CA LYS A 144 -5.89 10.20 1.17
C LYS A 144 -7.00 11.24 1.12
N VAL A 145 -7.13 11.98 0.02
CA VAL A 145 -8.20 12.97 -0.17
C VAL A 145 -9.46 12.38 -0.83
N LYS A 146 -9.55 11.05 -0.90
CA LYS A 146 -10.66 10.29 -1.52
C LYS A 146 -10.91 10.62 -3.00
N SER A 147 -9.88 11.12 -3.69
CA SER A 147 -9.88 11.34 -5.13
C SER A 147 -9.59 10.01 -5.84
N TYR A 148 -10.54 9.08 -5.74
CA TYR A 148 -10.32 7.67 -6.10
C TYR A 148 -9.94 7.45 -7.57
N GLU A 149 -10.51 8.20 -8.50
CA GLU A 149 -10.18 8.07 -9.93
C GLU A 149 -8.77 8.57 -10.25
N ALA A 150 -8.33 9.67 -9.64
CA ALA A 150 -6.97 10.17 -9.78
C ALA A 150 -5.96 9.20 -9.15
N ALA A 151 -6.27 8.65 -7.97
CA ALA A 151 -5.45 7.64 -7.30
C ALA A 151 -5.31 6.36 -8.15
N LYS A 152 -6.42 5.82 -8.67
CA LYS A 152 -6.41 4.68 -9.59
C LYS A 152 -5.53 4.94 -10.82
N LYS A 153 -5.64 6.13 -11.42
CA LYS A 153 -4.82 6.51 -12.59
C LYS A 153 -3.33 6.49 -12.25
N ALA A 154 -2.95 7.01 -11.08
CA ALA A 154 -1.57 7.05 -10.63
C ALA A 154 -1.01 5.64 -10.34
N TYR A 155 -1.75 4.80 -9.61
CA TYR A 155 -1.33 3.41 -9.32
C TYR A 155 -1.27 2.53 -10.57
N ASN A 156 -2.23 2.65 -11.48
CA ASN A 156 -2.14 1.98 -12.78
C ASN A 156 -0.96 2.49 -13.62
N GLY A 157 -0.66 3.78 -13.51
CA GLY A 157 0.57 4.34 -14.07
C GLY A 157 1.81 3.68 -13.50
N ALA A 158 1.87 3.49 -12.17
CA ALA A 158 2.99 2.83 -11.50
C ALA A 158 3.14 1.38 -11.98
N LEU A 159 2.04 0.64 -12.15
CA LEU A 159 2.05 -0.73 -12.68
C LEU A 159 2.47 -0.81 -14.15
N LYS A 160 2.20 0.22 -14.97
CA LYS A 160 2.76 0.30 -16.33
C LYS A 160 4.28 0.48 -16.32
N VAL A 161 4.84 1.09 -15.28
CA VAL A 161 6.29 1.29 -15.11
C VAL A 161 6.93 0.05 -14.50
N LYS A 162 6.28 -0.59 -13.53
CA LYS A 162 6.71 -1.83 -12.88
C LYS A 162 5.51 -2.75 -12.59
N PRO A 163 5.19 -3.70 -13.49
CA PRO A 163 3.98 -4.53 -13.39
C PRO A 163 3.94 -5.50 -12.21
N GLU A 164 5.11 -5.92 -11.73
CA GLU A 164 5.21 -6.93 -10.67
C GLU A 164 5.00 -6.37 -9.26
N GLU A 165 5.06 -5.05 -9.08
CA GLU A 165 4.98 -4.42 -7.76
C GLU A 165 3.63 -4.68 -7.09
N GLN A 166 3.66 -5.15 -5.85
CA GLN A 166 2.46 -5.53 -5.11
C GLN A 166 1.73 -4.31 -4.51
N TYR A 167 2.48 -3.32 -4.04
CA TYR A 167 1.90 -2.15 -3.35
C TYR A 167 0.81 -1.43 -4.16
N PRO A 168 1.00 -1.05 -5.45
CA PRO A 168 -0.09 -0.45 -6.23
C PRO A 168 -1.32 -1.35 -6.39
N LYS A 169 -1.12 -2.68 -6.49
CA LYS A 169 -2.23 -3.65 -6.61
C LYS A 169 -3.08 -3.64 -5.32
N ASP A 170 -2.42 -3.63 -4.17
CA ASP A 170 -3.09 -3.57 -2.87
C ASP A 170 -3.85 -2.25 -2.67
N GLN A 171 -3.26 -1.13 -3.10
CA GLN A 171 -3.92 0.18 -3.01
C GLN A 171 -5.15 0.27 -3.93
N LEU A 172 -5.08 -0.28 -5.14
CA LEU A 172 -6.26 -0.36 -6.02
C LEU A 172 -7.39 -1.16 -5.38
N ALA A 173 -7.09 -2.30 -4.76
CA ALA A 173 -8.08 -3.08 -4.02
C ALA A 173 -8.63 -2.32 -2.79
N ALA A 174 -7.79 -1.54 -2.09
CA ALA A 174 -8.23 -0.69 -1.00
C ALA A 174 -9.19 0.42 -1.46
N ILE A 175 -8.92 1.04 -2.61
CA ILE A 175 -9.82 2.02 -3.23
C ILE A 175 -11.18 1.40 -3.56
N GLU A 176 -11.21 0.19 -4.11
CA GLU A 176 -12.48 -0.50 -4.40
C GLU A 176 -13.32 -0.74 -3.14
N ARG A 177 -12.68 -1.12 -2.03
CA ARG A 177 -13.36 -1.28 -0.74
C ARG A 177 -13.89 0.06 -0.22
N ALA A 178 -13.11 1.13 -0.36
CA ALA A 178 -13.50 2.47 0.08
C ALA A 178 -14.72 3.01 -0.71
N ILE A 179 -14.73 2.83 -2.03
CA ILE A 179 -15.87 3.19 -2.88
C ILE A 179 -17.14 2.46 -2.42
N LYS A 180 -17.07 1.14 -2.25
CA LYS A 180 -18.22 0.33 -1.78
C LYS A 180 -18.70 0.76 -0.41
N ALA A 181 -17.80 1.11 0.50
CA ALA A 181 -18.16 1.61 1.82
C ALA A 181 -18.88 2.97 1.74
N ASP A 182 -18.38 3.89 0.92
CA ASP A 182 -19.01 5.21 0.72
C ASP A 182 -20.40 5.07 0.04
N GLU A 183 -20.55 4.15 -0.92
CA GLU A 183 -21.84 3.83 -1.56
C GLU A 183 -22.85 3.25 -0.56
N ASN A 184 -22.43 2.29 0.25
CA ASN A 184 -23.27 1.68 1.29
C ASN A 184 -23.69 2.71 2.35
N ALA A 185 -22.79 3.60 2.76
CA ALA A 185 -23.10 4.68 3.70
C ALA A 185 -24.17 5.62 3.14
N LYS A 186 -24.04 6.03 1.86
CA LYS A 186 -25.06 6.84 1.17
C LYS A 186 -26.40 6.12 1.08
N LEU A 187 -26.38 4.84 0.72
CA LEU A 187 -27.60 4.03 0.64
C LEU A 187 -28.30 3.91 2.00
N ASN A 188 -27.55 3.66 3.07
CA ASN A 188 -28.09 3.57 4.43
C ASN A 188 -28.65 4.90 4.90
N ALA A 189 -27.98 6.02 4.61
CA ALA A 189 -28.50 7.35 4.90
C ALA A 189 -29.82 7.65 4.16
N LEU A 190 -29.95 7.24 2.89
CA LEU A 190 -31.19 7.36 2.12
C LEU A 190 -32.31 6.50 2.69
N LYS A 191 -32.01 5.24 3.07
CA LYS A 191 -32.99 4.33 3.72
C LYS A 191 -33.48 4.92 5.04
N TYR A 192 -32.57 5.42 5.88
CA TYR A 192 -32.93 6.05 7.14
C TYR A 192 -33.82 7.28 6.93
N LYS A 193 -33.48 8.15 5.97
CA LYS A 193 -34.30 9.32 5.61
C LYS A 193 -35.71 8.93 5.14
N ALA A 194 -35.86 7.82 4.44
CA ALA A 194 -37.16 7.32 4.02
C ALA A 194 -37.99 6.77 5.21
N LEU A 195 -37.34 6.05 6.14
CA LEU A 195 -37.97 5.60 7.38
C LEU A 195 -38.41 6.78 8.24
N GLN A 196 -37.57 7.81 8.38
CA GLN A 196 -37.90 9.03 9.11
C GLN A 196 -39.18 9.68 8.57
N ARG A 197 -39.32 9.84 7.25
CA ARG A 197 -40.54 10.40 6.65
C ARG A 197 -41.79 9.59 6.97
N LYS A 198 -41.70 8.25 6.97
CA LYS A 198 -42.81 7.37 7.36
C LYS A 198 -43.15 7.54 8.84
N TYR A 199 -42.12 7.53 9.68
CA TYR A 199 -42.25 7.76 11.12
C TYR A 199 -42.93 9.10 11.42
N ASP A 200 -42.44 10.21 10.86
CA ASP A 200 -42.99 11.55 11.05
C ASP A 200 -44.47 11.64 10.65
N SER A 201 -44.84 10.97 9.54
CA SER A 201 -46.23 10.89 9.10
C SER A 201 -47.12 10.11 10.08
N ILE A 202 -46.62 9.01 10.65
CA ILE A 202 -47.37 8.21 11.62
C ILE A 202 -47.49 8.97 12.94
N ILE A 203 -46.43 9.62 13.40
CA ILE A 203 -46.44 10.47 14.60
C ILE A 203 -47.47 11.58 14.48
N LYS A 204 -47.51 12.28 13.34
CA LYS A 204 -48.52 13.32 13.11
C LYS A 204 -49.95 12.79 13.25
N LEU A 205 -50.23 11.59 12.74
CA LEU A 205 -51.53 10.95 12.89
C LEU A 205 -51.80 10.49 14.33
N ALA A 206 -50.78 9.95 15.00
CA ALA A 206 -50.86 9.49 16.39
C ALA A 206 -51.15 10.67 17.34
N ASP A 207 -50.45 11.78 17.17
CA ASP A 207 -50.62 13.01 17.94
C ASP A 207 -52.01 13.61 17.72
N ALA A 208 -52.52 13.59 16.48
CA ALA A 208 -53.88 14.02 16.17
C ALA A 208 -54.94 13.13 16.85
N ALA A 209 -54.74 11.81 16.87
CA ALA A 209 -55.60 10.88 17.61
C ALA A 209 -55.54 11.09 19.13
N MET A 210 -54.35 11.36 19.67
CA MET A 210 -54.16 11.67 21.09
C MET A 210 -54.90 12.96 21.47
N GLN A 211 -54.76 14.02 20.67
CA GLN A 211 -55.50 15.29 20.84
C GLN A 211 -57.01 15.09 20.75
N GLY A 212 -57.47 14.22 19.84
CA GLY A 212 -58.86 13.81 19.71
C GLY A 212 -59.36 12.88 20.83
N LYS A 213 -58.51 12.51 21.80
CA LYS A 213 -58.78 11.56 22.89
C LYS A 213 -59.20 10.17 22.42
N THR A 214 -58.86 9.80 21.18
CA THR A 214 -59.07 8.45 20.64
C THR A 214 -57.91 7.55 21.04
N TYR A 215 -57.79 7.30 22.34
CA TYR A 215 -56.62 6.68 22.96
C TYR A 215 -56.22 5.31 22.39
N PRO A 216 -57.15 4.36 22.09
CA PRO A 216 -56.77 3.11 21.44
C PRO A 216 -56.12 3.31 20.07
N ALA A 217 -56.67 4.22 19.25
CA ALA A 217 -56.12 4.54 17.93
C ALA A 217 -54.75 5.23 18.03
N ALA A 218 -54.57 6.12 19.01
CA ALA A 218 -53.28 6.76 19.28
C ALA A 218 -52.21 5.73 19.68
N ILE A 219 -52.53 4.79 20.59
CA ILE A 219 -51.63 3.70 20.99
C ILE A 219 -51.19 2.86 19.79
N ASP A 220 -52.13 2.46 18.93
CA ASP A 220 -51.81 1.68 17.72
C ASP A 220 -50.87 2.42 16.77
N LEU A 221 -51.11 3.72 16.56
CA LEU A 221 -50.26 4.55 15.71
C LEU A 221 -48.86 4.77 16.33
N TYR A 222 -48.75 5.01 17.63
CA TYR A 222 -47.45 5.09 18.30
C TYR A 222 -46.69 3.75 18.30
N ASN A 223 -47.39 2.62 18.41
CA ASN A 223 -46.79 1.29 18.24
C ASN A 223 -46.27 1.09 16.81
N LYS A 224 -47.03 1.49 15.79
CA LYS A 224 -46.59 1.47 14.39
C LYS A 224 -45.38 2.38 14.17
N ALA A 225 -45.35 3.57 14.77
CA ALA A 225 -44.17 4.45 14.72
C ALA A 225 -42.94 3.79 15.37
N SER A 226 -43.13 3.12 16.51
CA SER A 226 -42.07 2.35 17.20
C SER A 226 -41.57 1.16 16.38
N GLN A 227 -42.39 0.57 15.51
CA GLN A 227 -41.92 -0.46 14.58
C GLN A 227 -41.09 0.12 13.43
N VAL A 228 -41.40 1.33 12.98
CA VAL A 228 -40.68 2.00 11.88
C VAL A 228 -39.32 2.54 12.34
N LEU A 229 -39.25 3.15 13.52
CA LEU A 229 -38.01 3.58 14.15
C LEU A 229 -37.98 3.16 15.64
N PRO A 230 -37.50 1.93 15.95
CA PRO A 230 -37.53 1.38 17.31
C PRO A 230 -36.65 2.10 18.33
N ALA A 231 -35.66 2.86 17.85
CA ALA A 231 -34.77 3.65 18.70
C ALA A 231 -35.44 4.92 19.25
N GLU A 232 -36.51 5.40 18.61
CA GLU A 232 -37.20 6.62 19.03
C GLU A 232 -37.94 6.42 20.35
N GLN A 233 -37.79 7.37 21.26
CA GLN A 233 -38.37 7.30 22.59
C GLN A 233 -39.77 7.93 22.65
N TYR A 234 -40.02 8.94 21.82
CA TYR A 234 -41.27 9.71 21.81
C TYR A 234 -42.54 8.84 21.76
N PRO A 235 -42.71 7.85 20.86
CA PRO A 235 -43.93 7.06 20.84
C PRO A 235 -44.11 6.21 22.11
N LYS A 236 -43.01 5.72 22.69
CA LYS A 236 -43.03 4.91 23.93
C LYS A 236 -43.52 5.75 25.10
N ASP A 237 -43.02 6.99 25.20
CA ASP A 237 -43.42 7.93 26.24
C ASP A 237 -44.89 8.33 26.10
N GLN A 238 -45.37 8.58 24.88
CA GLN A 238 -46.78 8.90 24.63
C GLN A 238 -47.71 7.73 25.01
N ILE A 239 -47.34 6.49 24.69
CA ILE A 239 -48.10 5.31 25.11
C ILE A 239 -48.17 5.22 26.63
N ALA A 240 -47.06 5.46 27.33
CA ALA A 240 -47.02 5.45 28.79
C ALA A 240 -47.92 6.56 29.39
N ALA A 241 -47.91 7.75 28.80
CA ALA A 241 -48.78 8.85 29.20
C ALA A 241 -50.27 8.51 29.02
N ILE A 242 -50.65 7.95 27.87
CA ILE A 242 -52.03 7.51 27.61
C ILE A 242 -52.47 6.47 28.64
N ARG A 243 -51.62 5.48 28.96
CA ARG A 243 -51.91 4.47 29.98
C ARG A 243 -52.21 5.09 31.35
N LYS A 244 -51.48 6.14 31.73
CA LYS A 244 -51.74 6.87 32.97
C LYS A 244 -53.08 7.63 32.96
N ILE A 245 -53.53 8.10 31.80
CA ILE A 245 -54.84 8.75 31.64
C ILE A 245 -55.98 7.73 31.74
N LEU A 246 -55.82 6.57 31.10
CA LEU A 246 -56.83 5.50 31.11
C LEU A 246 -56.91 4.77 32.46
N SER A 247 -55.85 4.81 33.26
CA SER A 247 -55.79 4.25 34.61
C SER A 247 -55.15 5.24 35.57
N PRO A 248 -55.86 6.32 35.96
CA PRO A 248 -55.34 7.29 36.90
C PRO A 248 -55.13 6.60 38.27
N PRO A 249 -54.08 6.98 39.03
CA PRO A 249 -53.93 6.49 40.39
C PRO A 249 -55.17 6.86 41.21
N VAL A 250 -55.80 5.85 41.82
CA VAL A 250 -56.92 6.05 42.74
C VAL A 250 -56.45 6.98 43.86
N ASN A 251 -57.13 8.12 44.01
CA ASN A 251 -56.85 9.07 45.08
C ASN A 251 -57.29 8.43 46.40
N THR A 252 -56.34 7.99 47.22
CA THR A 252 -56.56 7.20 48.45
C THR A 252 -57.13 8.00 49.62
N SER A 253 -57.74 9.17 49.38
CA SER A 253 -58.38 10.00 50.41
C SER A 253 -59.87 9.72 50.62
N ASP A 254 -60.55 8.96 49.74
CA ASP A 254 -62.01 8.76 49.82
C ASP A 254 -62.48 7.34 50.23
N THR A 255 -61.58 6.37 50.49
CA THR A 255 -61.96 5.00 50.91
C THR A 255 -61.90 4.76 52.42
N ALA A 256 -61.77 5.81 53.23
CA ALA A 256 -61.72 5.68 54.68
C ALA A 256 -63.04 5.18 55.32
N ASN A 257 -64.16 5.11 54.58
CA ASN A 257 -65.45 4.76 55.19
C ASN A 257 -66.33 3.72 54.46
N SER A 258 -65.77 2.91 53.56
CA SER A 258 -66.42 1.67 53.12
C SER A 258 -65.72 0.45 53.73
N GLY A 259 -66.51 -0.55 54.12
CA GLY A 259 -66.03 -1.85 54.57
C GLY A 259 -65.33 -2.62 53.43
N PRO A 260 -64.69 -3.77 53.73
CA PRO A 260 -64.15 -4.63 52.67
C PRO A 260 -65.25 -5.02 51.68
N ASP A 261 -64.94 -5.06 50.39
CA ASP A 261 -65.87 -5.64 49.42
C ASP A 261 -66.11 -7.12 49.74
N SER A 262 -67.19 -7.68 49.19
CA SER A 262 -67.62 -9.05 49.50
C SER A 262 -66.59 -10.13 49.16
N VAL A 263 -65.62 -9.84 48.29
CA VAL A 263 -64.50 -10.76 48.01
C VAL A 263 -63.44 -10.60 49.09
N ALA A 264 -63.01 -9.38 49.40
CA ALA A 264 -62.04 -9.10 50.46
C ALA A 264 -62.52 -9.51 51.86
N ALA A 265 -63.83 -9.55 52.10
CA ALA A 265 -64.41 -10.05 53.34
C ALA A 265 -64.36 -11.58 53.46
N LYS A 266 -64.31 -12.30 52.34
CA LYS A 266 -64.44 -13.77 52.28
C LYS A 266 -63.09 -14.49 52.14
N TYR A 267 -62.09 -13.85 51.55
CA TYR A 267 -60.80 -14.46 51.23
C TYR A 267 -59.64 -13.75 51.95
N ALA A 268 -58.56 -14.48 52.21
CA ALA A 268 -57.38 -13.95 52.88
C ALA A 268 -56.62 -12.96 51.99
N GLN A 269 -55.84 -12.06 52.62
CA GLN A 269 -54.94 -11.15 51.90
C GLN A 269 -53.93 -11.91 51.03
N GLY A 270 -53.55 -11.31 49.91
CA GLY A 270 -52.64 -11.91 48.93
C GLY A 270 -53.38 -12.70 47.85
N VAL A 271 -52.65 -13.61 47.20
CA VAL A 271 -53.19 -14.43 46.11
C VAL A 271 -53.44 -15.85 46.61
N THR A 272 -54.68 -16.32 46.50
CA THR A 272 -55.03 -17.73 46.66
C THR A 272 -55.34 -18.34 45.31
N GLU A 273 -54.95 -19.59 45.08
CA GLU A 273 -55.22 -20.33 43.84
C GLU A 273 -55.97 -21.63 44.16
N GLU A 274 -57.03 -21.89 43.40
CA GLU A 274 -57.74 -23.16 43.39
C GLU A 274 -57.89 -23.67 41.95
N GLN A 275 -57.87 -24.98 41.78
CA GLN A 275 -58.06 -25.63 40.48
C GLN A 275 -59.17 -26.68 40.59
N VAL A 276 -60.04 -26.69 39.59
CA VAL A 276 -61.15 -27.64 39.47
C VAL A 276 -61.13 -28.23 38.06
N ASP A 277 -61.18 -29.55 37.99
CA ASP A 277 -61.33 -30.28 36.74
C ASP A 277 -62.82 -30.54 36.48
N GLU A 278 -63.32 -30.08 35.33
CA GLU A 278 -64.71 -30.29 34.93
C GLU A 278 -64.88 -31.55 34.05
N PRO A 279 -66.04 -32.23 34.10
CA PRO A 279 -66.30 -33.45 33.33
C PRO A 279 -66.18 -33.30 31.80
N ASN A 280 -66.20 -32.08 31.29
CA ASN A 280 -66.10 -31.72 29.86
C ASN A 280 -64.65 -31.57 29.36
N GLY A 281 -63.64 -31.90 30.18
CA GLY A 281 -62.23 -31.76 29.83
C GLY A 281 -61.69 -30.32 29.95
N CYS A 282 -62.45 -29.42 30.59
CA CYS A 282 -61.98 -28.09 30.98
C CYS A 282 -61.26 -28.15 32.32
N VAL A 283 -60.09 -27.53 32.40
CA VAL A 283 -59.42 -27.22 33.67
C VAL A 283 -59.65 -25.75 33.99
N ILE A 284 -60.31 -25.47 35.12
CA ILE A 284 -60.52 -24.12 35.61
C ILE A 284 -59.53 -23.83 36.73
N THR A 285 -58.67 -22.83 36.53
CA THR A 285 -57.82 -22.28 37.60
C THR A 285 -58.37 -20.93 38.00
N LYS A 286 -58.74 -20.79 39.26
CA LYS A 286 -59.26 -19.54 39.81
C LYS A 286 -58.26 -18.96 40.80
N ARG A 287 -57.91 -17.68 40.60
CA ARG A 287 -57.08 -16.90 41.51
C ARG A 287 -57.91 -15.81 42.14
N VAL A 288 -57.85 -15.72 43.46
CA VAL A 288 -58.44 -14.60 44.20
C VAL A 288 -57.30 -13.74 44.71
N LEU A 289 -57.29 -12.48 44.32
CA LEU A 289 -56.33 -11.48 44.82
C LEU A 289 -57.06 -10.56 45.78
N VAL A 290 -56.63 -10.51 47.04
CA VAL A 290 -57.12 -9.53 48.01
C VAL A 290 -55.99 -8.58 48.41
N ILE A 291 -56.23 -7.28 48.22
CA ILE A 291 -55.31 -6.22 48.66
C ILE A 291 -56.11 -5.20 49.48
N GLY A 292 -55.82 -5.15 50.78
CA GLY A 292 -56.51 -4.27 51.71
C GLY A 292 -58.00 -4.60 51.78
N LYS A 293 -58.86 -3.65 51.42
CA LYS A 293 -60.31 -3.80 51.45
C LYS A 293 -60.92 -4.27 50.12
N HIS A 294 -60.08 -4.62 49.14
CA HIS A 294 -60.52 -4.95 47.78
C HIS A 294 -60.12 -6.34 47.34
N GLY A 295 -61.03 -7.03 46.65
CA GLY A 295 -60.84 -8.37 46.13
C GLY A 295 -61.21 -8.51 44.66
N TRP A 296 -60.38 -9.23 43.91
CA TRP A 296 -60.59 -9.56 42.49
C TRP A 296 -60.57 -11.07 42.29
N ILE A 297 -61.43 -11.55 41.39
CA ILE A 297 -61.45 -12.94 40.97
C ILE A 297 -60.97 -13.03 39.55
N TYR A 298 -59.99 -13.88 39.32
CA TYR A 298 -59.48 -14.18 38.01
C TYR A 298 -59.77 -15.65 37.70
N THR A 299 -60.35 -15.91 36.52
CA THR A 299 -60.59 -17.28 36.03
C THR A 299 -59.78 -17.59 34.77
N ARG A 300 -58.96 -18.64 34.79
CA ARG A 300 -58.32 -19.23 33.61
C ARG A 300 -59.05 -20.53 33.27
N LYS A 301 -59.60 -20.62 32.06
CA LYS A 301 -60.25 -21.83 31.54
C LYS A 301 -59.40 -22.44 30.44
N SER A 302 -58.99 -23.69 30.61
CA SER A 302 -58.10 -24.41 29.71
C SER A 302 -58.79 -25.63 29.13
N TRP A 303 -58.91 -25.67 27.80
CA TRP A 303 -59.32 -26.85 27.04
C TRP A 303 -58.15 -27.33 26.18
N SER A 304 -58.29 -28.51 25.56
CA SER A 304 -57.31 -29.01 24.58
C SER A 304 -57.14 -28.11 23.35
N PHE A 305 -58.15 -27.28 23.02
CA PHE A 305 -58.16 -26.40 21.85
C PHE A 305 -57.83 -24.93 22.15
N GLY A 306 -57.67 -24.53 23.43
CA GLY A 306 -57.38 -23.14 23.76
C GLY A 306 -57.47 -22.80 25.24
N VAL A 307 -56.89 -21.65 25.60
CA VAL A 307 -56.87 -21.11 26.96
C VAL A 307 -57.44 -19.69 26.94
N TYR A 308 -58.33 -19.40 27.89
CA TYR A 308 -59.01 -18.11 28.00
C TYR A 308 -58.91 -17.59 29.43
N PHE A 309 -58.78 -16.27 29.58
CA PHE A 309 -58.57 -15.60 30.85
C PHE A 309 -59.66 -14.56 31.08
N PHE A 310 -60.17 -14.52 32.30
CA PHE A 310 -61.25 -13.62 32.71
C PHE A 310 -60.92 -12.96 34.04
N LYS A 311 -61.47 -11.76 34.25
CA LYS A 311 -61.41 -11.01 35.50
C LYS A 311 -62.79 -10.49 35.88
N ALA A 312 -63.19 -10.70 37.12
CA ALA A 312 -64.41 -10.15 37.71
C ALA A 312 -64.05 -9.23 38.89
N SER A 313 -64.74 -8.09 39.00
CA SER A 313 -64.55 -7.08 40.06
C SER A 313 -65.90 -6.65 40.63
N PRO A 314 -66.05 -6.45 41.96
CA PRO A 314 -67.29 -5.94 42.53
C PRO A 314 -67.67 -4.53 42.01
N PRO A 315 -68.96 -4.15 42.01
CA PRO A 315 -70.13 -4.91 42.47
C PRO A 315 -70.70 -5.88 41.42
N ASP A 316 -70.36 -5.68 40.15
CA ASP A 316 -70.91 -6.41 39.02
C ASP A 316 -69.92 -7.50 38.63
N TYR A 317 -70.21 -8.73 39.07
CA TYR A 317 -69.39 -9.94 38.85
C TYR A 317 -69.43 -10.44 37.40
N GLU A 318 -69.40 -9.54 36.42
CA GLU A 318 -69.29 -9.92 35.03
C GLU A 318 -67.83 -10.28 34.70
N ASP A 319 -67.66 -11.42 34.04
CA ASP A 319 -66.35 -11.91 33.61
C ASP A 319 -65.86 -11.10 32.41
N GLU A 320 -64.93 -10.16 32.61
CA GLU A 320 -64.24 -9.43 31.54
C GLU A 320 -63.10 -10.31 30.97
N ALA A 321 -63.10 -10.52 29.65
CA ALA A 321 -62.01 -11.26 28.99
C ALA A 321 -60.70 -10.43 29.01
N ILE A 322 -59.62 -11.04 29.48
CA ILE A 322 -58.30 -10.43 29.59
C ILE A 322 -57.24 -11.25 28.85
N THR A 323 -56.06 -10.68 28.63
CA THR A 323 -54.92 -11.41 28.04
C THR A 323 -54.16 -12.24 29.06
N GLU A 324 -53.38 -13.21 28.59
CA GLU A 324 -52.46 -13.99 29.44
C GLU A 324 -51.43 -13.10 30.16
N ASP A 325 -50.95 -12.04 29.50
CA ASP A 325 -50.03 -11.07 30.10
C ASP A 325 -50.69 -10.29 31.25
N GLN A 326 -51.95 -9.87 31.08
CA GLN A 326 -52.72 -9.21 32.13
C GLN A 326 -52.96 -10.17 33.30
N TRP A 327 -53.38 -11.40 33.02
CA TRP A 327 -53.51 -12.45 34.01
C TRP A 327 -52.22 -12.62 34.81
N THR A 328 -51.10 -12.78 34.11
CA THR A 328 -49.81 -13.07 34.72
C THR A 328 -49.34 -11.91 35.58
N LYS A 329 -49.38 -10.68 35.05
CA LYS A 329 -48.91 -9.48 35.73
C LYS A 329 -49.74 -9.18 36.98
N GLU A 330 -51.05 -9.30 36.89
CA GLU A 330 -51.95 -8.93 37.99
C GLU A 330 -52.02 -10.00 39.08
N THR A 331 -51.86 -11.29 38.73
CA THR A 331 -52.01 -12.39 39.70
C THR A 331 -50.71 -13.02 40.19
N HIS A 332 -49.54 -12.71 39.63
CA HIS A 332 -48.23 -13.19 40.15
C HIS A 332 -47.51 -12.18 41.05
N SER A 333 -47.99 -10.94 41.16
CA SER A 333 -47.33 -9.86 41.91
C SER A 333 -47.62 -9.87 43.42
N GLY A 334 -48.05 -11.02 43.97
CA GLY A 334 -48.40 -11.21 45.38
C GLY A 334 -47.29 -11.85 46.24
N LYS A 335 -46.02 -11.53 45.98
CA LYS A 335 -44.90 -11.81 46.89
C LYS A 335 -44.25 -10.52 47.34
#